data_AF-A0A3N5B5T8-F1
#
_entry.id   AF-A0A3N5B5T8-F1
#
_cell.length_a   1.000
_cell.length_b   1.000
_cell.length_c   1.000
_cell.angle_alpha   90.00
_cell.angle_beta   90.00
_cell.angle_gamma   90.00
#
_symmetry.space_group_name_H-M   'P 1'
#
loop_
_entity.id
_entity.type
_entity.pdbx_description
1 polymer ?
#
loop_
_entity_poly.entity_id
_entity_poly.type
_entity_poly.pdbx_seq_one_letter_code
_entity_poly.pdbx_strand_id
1 'polypeptide(L)'
;MTRDLAARAAFGNHQVYAVRERVVLSGREPVVAAADLAFNRLKAFRDVVGSGAKPDSPELADVIDAYGTVLRELRDAMHDELGEPRLETDVSN
;
A
#
# COMPACT_ATOMS: atom_id res chain seq x y z
N MET A 1 15.19 -20.98 3.33
CA MET A 1 14.60 -19.94 2.45
C MET A 1 15.25 -18.62 2.79
N THR A 2 15.89 -17.94 1.83
CA THR A 2 16.44 -16.59 2.06
C THR A 2 15.30 -15.58 2.20
N ARG A 3 15.52 -14.55 3.02
CA ARG A 3 14.51 -13.51 3.37
C ARG A 3 13.89 -12.85 2.13
N ASP A 4 14.67 -12.67 1.07
CA ASP A 4 14.22 -12.13 -0.23
C ASP A 4 13.24 -13.02 -0.99
N LEU A 5 13.39 -14.34 -0.89
CA LEU A 5 12.53 -15.31 -1.55
C LEU A 5 11.18 -15.41 -0.82
N ALA A 6 11.21 -15.30 0.51
CA ALA A 6 10.01 -15.18 1.34
C ALA A 6 9.30 -13.84 1.12
N ALA A 7 10.03 -12.73 1.00
CA ALA A 7 9.46 -11.43 0.65
C ALA A 7 8.79 -11.48 -0.73
N ARG A 8 9.48 -11.98 -1.76
CA ARG A 8 8.91 -12.14 -3.12
C ARG A 8 7.68 -13.05 -3.15
N ALA A 9 7.67 -14.14 -2.37
CA ALA A 9 6.51 -15.04 -2.27
C ALA A 9 5.34 -14.42 -1.51
N ALA A 10 5.60 -13.68 -0.43
CA ALA A 10 4.59 -12.94 0.34
C ALA A 10 3.99 -11.77 -0.46
N PHE A 11 4.79 -11.11 -1.30
CA PHE A 11 4.36 -10.11 -2.28
C PHE A 11 3.85 -10.72 -3.59
N GLY A 12 3.48 -12.02 -3.60
CA GLY A 12 2.99 -12.70 -4.78
C GLY A 12 1.89 -11.89 -5.49
N ASN A 13 2.21 -11.40 -6.69
CA ASN A 13 1.39 -10.49 -7.50
C ASN A 13 -0.10 -10.91 -7.54
N HIS A 14 -0.38 -12.21 -7.55
CA HIS A 14 -1.73 -12.76 -7.69
C HIS A 14 -2.73 -12.30 -6.61
N GLN A 15 -2.29 -12.14 -5.35
CA GLN A 15 -3.21 -11.75 -4.28
C GLN A 15 -3.54 -10.26 -4.33
N VAL A 16 -2.54 -9.41 -4.63
CA VAL A 16 -2.74 -7.96 -4.69
C VAL A 16 -3.68 -7.57 -5.83
N TYR A 17 -3.56 -8.21 -7.00
CA TYR A 17 -4.48 -7.95 -8.12
C TYR A 17 -5.91 -8.40 -7.81
N ALA A 18 -6.09 -9.57 -7.19
CA ALA A 18 -7.42 -10.06 -6.81
C ALA A 18 -8.09 -9.17 -5.75
N VAL A 19 -7.33 -8.70 -4.76
CA VAL A 19 -7.83 -7.74 -3.76
C VAL A 19 -8.20 -6.41 -4.43
N ARG A 20 -7.36 -5.90 -5.33
CA ARG A 20 -7.66 -4.68 -6.09
C ARG A 20 -8.94 -4.83 -6.91
N GLU A 21 -9.08 -5.91 -7.66
CA GLU A 21 -10.27 -6.19 -8.46
C GLU A 21 -11.53 -6.21 -7.59
N ARG A 22 -11.45 -6.85 -6.41
CA ARG A 22 -12.57 -6.85 -5.46
C ARG A 22 -12.93 -5.45 -5.00
N VAL A 23 -11.95 -4.62 -4.63
CA VAL A 23 -12.19 -3.23 -4.21
C VAL A 23 -12.82 -2.41 -5.33
N VAL A 24 -12.34 -2.56 -6.57
CA VAL A 24 -12.92 -1.89 -7.75
C VAL A 24 -14.39 -2.29 -7.98
N LEU A 25 -14.74 -3.55 -7.73
CA LEU A 25 -16.10 -4.05 -7.95
C LEU A 25 -17.08 -3.70 -6.83
N SER A 26 -16.61 -3.54 -5.58
CA SER A 26 -17.50 -3.38 -4.41
C SER A 26 -17.41 -2.04 -3.69
N GLY A 27 -16.30 -1.31 -3.83
CA GLY A 27 -16.08 -0.03 -3.15
C GLY A 27 -16.76 1.14 -3.86
N ARG A 28 -17.03 2.20 -3.12
CA ARG A 28 -17.44 3.49 -3.70
C ARG A 28 -16.24 4.21 -4.30
N GLU A 29 -16.53 5.17 -5.16
CA GLU A 29 -15.52 5.95 -5.89
C GLU A 29 -14.34 6.45 -5.04
N PRO A 30 -14.53 7.00 -3.81
CA PRO A 30 -13.39 7.43 -2.99
C PRO A 30 -12.47 6.30 -2.56
N VAL A 31 -13.04 5.14 -2.21
CA VAL A 31 -12.28 3.94 -1.82
C VAL A 31 -11.53 3.37 -3.03
N VAL A 32 -12.19 3.32 -4.20
CA VAL A 32 -11.57 2.84 -5.44
C VAL A 32 -10.39 3.75 -5.84
N ALA A 33 -10.58 5.08 -5.79
CA ALA A 33 -9.53 6.04 -6.12
C ALA A 33 -8.32 5.91 -5.16
N ALA A 34 -8.56 5.82 -3.86
CA ALA A 34 -7.50 5.64 -2.87
C ALA A 34 -6.79 4.28 -3.03
N ALA A 35 -7.53 3.22 -3.37
CA ALA A 35 -6.97 1.89 -3.60
C ALA A 35 -6.07 1.85 -4.84
N ASP A 36 -6.46 2.52 -5.91
CA ASP A 36 -5.64 2.65 -7.12
C ASP A 36 -4.36 3.43 -6.85
N LEU A 37 -4.44 4.50 -6.05
CA LEU A 37 -3.27 5.25 -5.64
C LEU A 37 -2.32 4.39 -4.78
N ALA A 38 -2.85 3.66 -3.80
CA ALA A 38 -2.09 2.72 -2.98
C ALA A 38 -1.41 1.64 -3.81
N PHE A 39 -2.12 1.07 -4.78
CA PHE A 39 -1.58 0.07 -5.69
C PHE A 39 -0.44 0.63 -6.56
N ASN A 40 -0.59 1.86 -7.07
CA ASN A 40 0.47 2.51 -7.83
C ASN A 40 1.72 2.80 -6.99
N ARG A 41 1.56 3.21 -5.73
CA ARG A 41 2.70 3.41 -4.81
C ARG A 41 3.38 2.10 -4.44
N LEU A 42 2.61 1.02 -4.25
CA LEU A 42 3.19 -0.31 -4.01
C LEU A 42 4.04 -0.80 -5.18
N LYS A 43 3.62 -0.56 -6.43
CA LYS A 43 4.46 -0.86 -7.61
C LYS A 43 5.76 -0.06 -7.57
N ALA A 44 5.69 1.25 -7.34
CA ALA A 44 6.88 2.10 -7.26
C ALA A 44 7.85 1.62 -6.17
N PHE A 45 7.33 1.27 -4.99
CA PHE A 45 8.13 0.66 -3.91
C PHE A 45 8.81 -0.64 -4.37
N ARG A 46 8.06 -1.54 -4.99
CA ARG A 46 8.60 -2.82 -5.51
C ARG A 46 9.66 -2.59 -6.58
N ASP A 47 9.48 -1.58 -7.44
CA ASP A 47 10.42 -1.28 -8.52
C ASP A 47 11.73 -0.72 -7.96
N VAL A 48 11.68 0.16 -6.95
CA VAL A 48 12.86 0.69 -6.22
C VAL A 48 13.60 -0.41 -5.46
N VAL A 49 12.87 -1.29 -4.76
CA VAL A 49 13.49 -2.47 -4.11
C VAL A 49 14.08 -3.41 -5.16
N GLY A 50 13.37 -3.59 -6.28
CA GLY A 50 13.77 -4.44 -7.40
C GLY A 50 15.03 -3.95 -8.12
N SER A 51 15.27 -2.63 -8.16
CA SER A 51 16.50 -2.04 -8.68
C SER A 51 17.68 -2.13 -7.71
N GLY A 52 17.49 -2.69 -6.52
CA GLY A 52 18.56 -2.88 -5.53
C GLY A 52 18.87 -1.64 -4.70
N ALA A 53 17.88 -0.75 -4.49
CA ALA A 53 18.03 0.39 -3.59
C ALA A 53 18.46 -0.05 -2.20
N LYS A 54 19.37 0.71 -1.58
CA LYS A 54 19.88 0.39 -0.24
C LYS A 54 18.86 0.77 0.84
N PRO A 55 18.85 0.07 1.99
CA PRO A 55 17.94 0.36 3.10
C PRO A 55 17.97 1.82 3.60
N ASP A 56 19.10 2.49 3.48
CA ASP A 56 19.36 3.87 3.92
C ASP A 56 19.31 4.89 2.77
N SER A 57 18.89 4.45 1.58
CA SER A 57 18.81 5.34 0.42
C SER A 57 17.63 6.32 0.53
N PRO A 58 17.83 7.60 0.17
CA PRO A 58 16.74 8.57 0.12
C PRO A 58 15.61 8.10 -0.80
N GLU A 59 15.92 7.43 -1.92
CA GLU A 59 14.88 6.95 -2.84
C GLU A 59 13.97 5.92 -2.18
N LEU A 60 14.51 5.04 -1.33
CA LEU A 60 13.71 4.05 -0.60
C LEU A 60 12.88 4.70 0.51
N ALA A 61 13.43 5.68 1.23
CA ALA A 61 12.71 6.43 2.25
C ALA A 61 11.49 7.16 1.65
N ASP A 62 11.69 7.86 0.52
CA ASP A 62 10.64 8.61 -0.15
C ASP A 62 9.47 7.71 -0.60
N VAL A 63 9.76 6.53 -1.17
CA VAL A 63 8.70 5.61 -1.60
C VAL A 63 7.99 4.92 -0.43
N ILE A 64 8.67 4.71 0.71
CA ILE A 64 8.05 4.19 1.94
C ILE A 64 7.07 5.22 2.49
N ASP A 65 7.48 6.48 2.63
CA ASP A 65 6.64 7.55 3.17
C ASP A 65 5.44 7.83 2.26
N ALA A 66 5.67 7.85 0.95
CA ALA A 66 4.60 7.99 -0.04
C ALA A 66 3.60 6.83 0.03
N TYR A 67 4.09 5.59 0.15
CA TYR A 67 3.22 4.41 0.28
C TYR A 67 2.44 4.41 1.61
N GLY A 68 3.08 4.76 2.71
CA GLY A 68 2.44 4.86 4.02
C GLY A 68 1.33 5.91 4.05
N THR A 69 1.52 7.04 3.37
CA THR A 69 0.52 8.11 3.27
C THR A 69 -0.76 7.64 2.57
N VAL A 70 -0.62 7.01 1.41
CA VAL A 70 -1.78 6.56 0.62
C VAL A 70 -2.50 5.37 1.27
N LEU A 71 -1.80 4.58 2.08
CA LEU A 71 -2.45 3.55 2.90
C LEU A 71 -3.31 4.14 4.02
N ARG A 72 -2.93 5.28 4.60
CA ARG A 72 -3.77 6.01 5.56
C ARG A 72 -5.00 6.57 4.87
N GLU A 73 -4.82 7.19 3.71
CA GLU A 73 -5.95 7.71 2.91
C GLU A 73 -6.93 6.61 2.50
N LEU A 74 -6.44 5.46 2.03
CA LEU A 74 -7.29 4.30 1.71
C LEU A 74 -8.06 3.82 2.94
N ARG A 75 -7.37 3.70 4.09
CA ARG A 75 -8.02 3.30 5.34
C ARG A 75 -9.12 4.27 5.73
N ASP A 76 -8.84 5.57 5.71
CA ASP A 76 -9.82 6.60 6.07
C ASP A 76 -11.04 6.56 5.13
N ALA A 77 -10.82 6.39 3.82
CA ALA A 77 -11.90 6.24 2.85
C ALA A 77 -12.77 4.99 3.13
N MET A 78 -12.15 3.86 3.52
CA MET A 78 -12.87 2.65 3.89
C MET A 78 -13.69 2.83 5.17
N HIS A 79 -13.14 3.51 6.17
CA HIS A 79 -13.86 3.84 7.40
C HIS A 79 -15.06 4.75 7.12
N ASP A 80 -14.86 5.80 6.33
CA ASP A 80 -15.94 6.71 5.91
C ASP A 80 -17.06 5.95 5.15
N GLU A 81 -16.69 4.98 4.30
CA GLU A 81 -17.66 4.15 3.57
C GLU A 81 -18.46 3.22 4.50
N LEU A 82 -17.80 2.62 5.49
CA LEU A 82 -18.41 1.73 6.49
C LEU A 82 -19.19 2.48 7.57
N GLY A 83 -19.04 3.82 7.66
CA GLY A 83 -19.60 4.61 8.75
C GLY A 83 -18.90 4.34 10.09
N GLU A 84 -17.66 3.85 10.04
CA GLU A 84 -16.84 3.53 11.21
C GLU A 84 -15.94 4.72 11.58
N PRO A 85 -15.65 4.92 12.88
CA PRO A 85 -14.69 5.93 13.30
C PRO A 85 -13.31 5.60 12.75
N ARG A 86 -12.60 6.62 12.23
CA ARG A 86 -11.23 6.47 11.73
C ARG A 86 -10.31 6.03 12.87
N LEU A 87 -9.28 5.25 12.54
CA LEU A 87 -8.25 4.91 13.51
C LEU A 87 -7.43 6.17 13.82
N GLU A 88 -7.40 6.59 15.08
CA GLU A 88 -6.47 7.60 15.53
C GLU A 88 -5.05 7.06 15.32
N THR A 89 -4.33 7.63 14.36
CA THR A 89 -2.90 7.38 14.22
C THR A 89 -2.18 8.17 15.30
N ASP A 90 -2.22 7.65 16.53
CA ASP A 90 -1.35 8.11 17.60
C ASP A 90 0.06 7.56 17.32
N VAL A 91 0.81 8.26 16.47
CA VAL A 91 2.26 8.09 16.41
C VAL A 91 2.83 8.99 17.50
N SER A 92 2.68 8.54 18.74
CA SER A 92 3.56 8.98 19.82
C SER A 92 4.96 8.47 19.48
N ASN A 93 5.82 9.39 19.07
CA ASN A 93 7.26 9.21 18.93
C ASN A 93 7.94 9.81 20.17
#